data_AF-A0A2G1WIX3-F1
#
_entry.id   AF-A0A2G1WIX3-F1
#
_cell.length_a   1.000
_cell.length_b   1.000
_cell.length_c   1.000
_cell.angle_alpha   90.00
_cell.angle_beta   90.00
_cell.angle_gamma   90.00
#
_symmetry.space_group_name_H-M   'P 1'
#
loop_
_entity.id
_entity.type
_entity.pdbx_description
1 polymer ?
#
loop_
_entity_poly.entity_id
_entity_poly.type
_entity_poly.pdbx_seq_one_letter_code
_entity_poly.pdbx_strand_id
1 'polypeptide(L)'
;MSTDARIEQAGADAEADPFSSIAELITARETHLNAPAARIRPDTVQEALSTLKREAGYDHLACVTAQEYENRYESIYHLRSFDDPTREVSVVVPADKNSPVSESAEP
;
A
#
# COMPACT_ATOMS: atom_id res chain seq x y z
N MET A 1 48.26 -3.30 8.63
CA MET A 1 48.07 -1.96 8.04
C MET A 1 47.45 -2.13 6.67
N SER A 2 46.12 -2.13 6.60
CA SER A 2 45.35 -1.87 5.38
C SER A 2 43.99 -1.39 5.86
N THR A 3 43.92 -0.09 6.11
CA THR A 3 42.67 0.65 6.15
C THR A 3 42.02 0.52 4.80
N ASP A 4 40.85 -0.13 4.74
CA ASP A 4 39.94 0.13 3.64
C ASP A 4 38.50 0.20 4.14
N ALA A 5 37.91 1.35 3.79
CA ALA A 5 36.51 1.73 3.73
C ALA A 5 35.54 1.17 4.79
N ARG A 6 35.28 2.02 5.79
CA ARG A 6 33.94 2.40 6.24
C ARG A 6 32.79 1.61 5.57
N ILE A 7 32.28 0.60 6.28
CA ILE A 7 30.87 0.23 6.17
C ILE A 7 30.08 1.34 6.89
N GLU A 8 30.04 2.52 6.28
CA GLU A 8 29.13 3.61 6.64
C GLU A 8 28.22 3.86 5.43
N GLN A 9 27.34 2.91 5.17
CA GLN A 9 26.05 3.16 4.51
C GLN A 9 24.97 2.42 5.30
N ALA A 10 24.87 2.71 6.59
CA ALA A 10 23.72 2.36 7.43
C ALA A 10 22.89 3.62 7.75
N GLY A 11 22.72 4.50 6.76
CA GLY A 11 22.13 5.82 6.95
C GLY A 11 21.84 6.57 5.65
N ALA A 12 21.16 5.92 4.71
CA ALA A 12 20.44 6.63 3.64
C ALA A 12 18.96 6.32 3.87
N ASP A 13 18.30 7.21 4.60
CA ASP A 13 16.86 7.34 4.82
C ASP A 13 16.12 6.04 5.20
N ALA A 14 15.71 5.93 6.46
CA ALA A 14 14.50 5.17 6.74
C ALA A 14 13.39 5.88 5.98
N GLU A 15 13.15 5.46 4.73
CA GLU A 15 12.14 6.01 3.85
C GLU A 15 10.85 6.13 4.67
N ALA A 16 10.35 7.36 4.77
CA ALA A 16 9.22 7.66 5.63
C ALA A 16 8.11 6.66 5.33
N ASP A 17 7.54 6.03 6.36
CA ASP A 17 6.55 4.99 6.20
C ASP A 17 5.46 5.46 5.22
N PRO A 18 5.33 4.81 4.05
CA PRO A 18 4.49 5.32 2.97
C PRO A 18 3.00 5.28 3.30
N PHE A 19 2.63 4.60 4.39
CA PHE A 19 1.25 4.51 4.88
C PHE A 19 1.01 5.33 6.15
N SER A 20 1.95 6.17 6.56
CA SER A 20 1.84 6.98 7.79
C SER A 20 0.57 7.83 7.85
N SER A 21 0.10 8.38 6.72
CA SER A 21 -1.13 9.18 6.64
C SER A 21 -2.42 8.37 6.84
N ILE A 22 -2.39 7.05 6.68
CA ILE A 22 -3.55 6.17 6.88
C ILE A 22 -3.36 5.17 8.02
N ALA A 23 -2.39 5.39 8.91
CA ALA A 23 -1.98 4.44 9.93
C ALA A 23 -3.15 3.89 10.77
N GLU A 24 -4.16 4.72 11.06
CA GLU A 24 -5.35 4.36 11.84
C GLU A 24 -6.34 3.44 11.09
N LEU A 25 -6.27 3.41 9.75
CA LEU A 25 -7.12 2.57 8.89
C LEU A 25 -6.52 1.18 8.64
N ILE A 26 -5.24 1.00 8.96
CA ILE A 26 -4.50 -0.23 8.65
C ILE A 26 -4.83 -1.31 9.69
N THR A 27 -5.28 -2.45 9.19
CA THR A 27 -5.53 -3.66 9.99
C THR A 27 -4.34 -4.61 9.99
N ALA A 28 -3.51 -4.61 8.94
CA ALA A 28 -2.28 -5.38 8.86
C ALA A 28 -1.29 -4.77 7.85
N ARG A 29 0.00 -5.03 8.04
CA ARG A 29 1.06 -4.74 7.06
C ARG A 29 1.41 -6.01 6.31
N GLU A 30 1.66 -5.88 5.01
CA GLU A 30 2.04 -6.97 4.13
C GLU A 30 3.27 -6.59 3.31
N THR A 31 4.14 -7.56 3.09
CA THR A 31 5.28 -7.40 2.18
C THR A 31 4.95 -8.16 0.90
N HIS A 32 4.72 -7.45 -0.20
CA HIS A 32 4.62 -8.07 -1.52
C HIS A 32 5.98 -7.96 -2.20
N LEU A 33 6.26 -8.82 -3.19
CA LEU A 33 7.56 -8.83 -3.88
C LEU A 33 7.89 -7.50 -4.55
N ASN A 34 6.87 -6.82 -5.07
CA ASN A 34 7.05 -5.64 -5.93
C ASN A 34 6.96 -4.31 -5.17
N ALA A 35 6.18 -4.26 -4.10
CA ALA A 35 5.92 -3.05 -3.33
C ALA A 35 5.44 -3.41 -1.91
N PRO A 36 5.65 -2.55 -0.91
CA PRO A 36 5.02 -2.73 0.39
C PRO A 36 3.49 -2.60 0.26
N ALA A 37 2.77 -3.28 1.15
CA ALA A 37 1.32 -3.30 1.13
C ALA A 37 0.72 -3.09 2.53
N ALA A 38 -0.47 -2.51 2.58
CA ALA A 38 -1.26 -2.36 3.80
C ALA A 38 -2.66 -2.90 3.57
N ARG A 39 -3.17 -3.64 4.55
CA ARG A 39 -4.54 -4.15 4.56
C ARG A 39 -5.44 -3.20 5.31
N ILE A 40 -6.58 -2.85 4.73
CA ILE A 40 -7.61 -1.99 5.35
C ILE A 40 -8.93 -2.74 5.43
N ARG A 41 -9.94 -2.12 6.05
CA ARG A 41 -11.31 -2.67 6.02
C ARG A 41 -12.02 -2.34 4.71
N PRO A 42 -13.02 -3.15 4.30
CA PRO A 42 -13.81 -2.90 3.09
C PRO A 42 -14.66 -1.62 3.14
N ASP A 43 -14.92 -1.07 4.33
CA ASP A 43 -15.71 0.16 4.57
C ASP A 43 -14.84 1.41 4.75
N THR A 44 -13.55 1.34 4.42
CA THR A 44 -12.62 2.47 4.53
C THR A 44 -11.83 2.70 3.23
N VAL A 45 -12.32 2.17 2.10
CA VAL A 45 -11.57 2.18 0.83
C VAL A 45 -11.44 3.60 0.33
N GLN A 46 -12.56 4.33 0.27
CA GLN A 46 -12.56 5.69 -0.27
C GLN A 46 -11.67 6.62 0.58
N GLU A 47 -11.79 6.52 1.91
CA GLU A 47 -11.01 7.32 2.87
C GLU A 47 -9.50 7.05 2.72
N ALA A 48 -9.10 5.77 2.73
CA ALA A 48 -7.69 5.41 2.65
C ALA A 48 -7.05 5.85 1.32
N LEU A 49 -7.72 5.56 0.19
CA LEU A 49 -7.18 5.91 -1.13
C LEU A 49 -7.14 7.43 -1.35
N SER A 50 -8.15 8.17 -0.89
CA SER A 50 -8.18 9.64 -0.99
C SER A 50 -7.10 10.29 -0.13
N THR A 51 -6.83 9.74 1.06
CA THR A 51 -5.78 10.23 1.96
C THR A 51 -4.38 9.91 1.42
N LEU A 52 -4.14 8.71 0.90
CA LEU A 52 -2.86 8.37 0.24
C LEU A 52 -2.59 9.26 -0.98
N LYS A 53 -3.62 9.56 -1.78
CA LYS A 53 -3.52 10.49 -2.90
C LYS A 53 -3.13 11.90 -2.44
N ARG A 54 -3.85 12.46 -1.47
CA ARG A 54 -3.71 13.87 -1.06
C ARG A 54 -2.47 14.13 -0.19
N GLU A 55 -2.10 13.18 0.67
CA GLU A 55 -1.11 13.39 1.73
C GLU A 55 0.21 12.68 1.47
N ALA A 56 0.19 11.52 0.80
CA ALA A 56 1.39 10.74 0.49
C ALA A 56 1.82 10.81 -0.98
N GLY A 57 0.99 11.39 -1.86
CA GLY A 57 1.29 11.60 -3.28
C GLY A 57 1.16 10.34 -4.15
N TYR A 58 0.42 9.33 -3.69
CA TYR A 58 0.08 8.14 -4.49
C TYR A 58 -1.19 8.42 -5.31
N ASP A 59 -1.04 9.20 -6.36
CA ASP A 59 -2.13 9.82 -7.13
C ASP A 59 -2.50 9.07 -8.42
N HIS A 60 -1.79 8.00 -8.74
CA HIS A 60 -2.05 7.15 -9.89
C HIS A 60 -2.45 5.73 -9.49
N LEU A 61 -3.70 5.33 -9.79
CA LEU A 61 -4.15 3.95 -9.67
C LEU A 61 -3.71 3.16 -10.92
N ALA A 62 -2.61 2.42 -10.79
CA ALA A 62 -2.00 1.70 -11.91
C ALA A 62 -2.79 0.43 -12.29
N CYS A 63 -3.33 -0.28 -11.30
CA CYS A 63 -4.09 -1.51 -11.51
C CYS A 63 -4.96 -1.83 -10.29
N VAL A 64 -6.09 -2.48 -10.52
CA VAL A 64 -6.84 -3.18 -9.48
C VAL A 64 -6.85 -4.66 -9.83
N THR A 65 -6.33 -5.50 -8.93
CA THR A 65 -6.37 -6.96 -9.10
C THR A 65 -7.31 -7.58 -8.08
N ALA A 66 -7.94 -8.69 -8.47
CA ALA A 66 -8.72 -9.51 -7.56
C ALA A 66 -7.97 -10.83 -7.31
N GLN A 67 -7.91 -11.26 -6.05
CA GLN A 67 -7.38 -12.56 -5.66
C GLN A 67 -8.42 -13.34 -4.89
N GLU A 68 -8.47 -14.65 -5.13
CA GLU A 68 -9.32 -15.57 -4.40
C GLU A 68 -8.49 -16.42 -3.45
N TYR A 69 -8.93 -16.45 -2.20
CA TYR A 69 -8.48 -17.40 -1.20
C TYR A 69 -9.64 -18.33 -0.82
N GLU A 70 -9.33 -19.41 -0.11
CA GLU A 70 -10.33 -20.36 0.38
C GLU A 70 -11.41 -19.67 1.22
N ASN A 71 -11.01 -18.73 2.09
CA ASN A 71 -11.90 -18.11 3.07
C ASN A 71 -12.34 -16.67 2.74
N ARG A 72 -11.84 -16.06 1.66
CA ARG A 72 -12.16 -14.66 1.31
C ARG A 72 -11.78 -14.32 -0.14
N TYR A 73 -12.26 -13.19 -0.60
CA TYR A 73 -11.70 -12.50 -1.77
C TYR A 73 -10.86 -11.30 -1.30
N GLU A 74 -9.94 -10.85 -2.13
CA GLU A 74 -9.20 -9.61 -1.93
C GLU A 74 -9.22 -8.77 -3.19
N SER A 75 -9.54 -7.50 -3.06
CA SER A 75 -9.25 -6.49 -4.08
C SER A 75 -7.97 -5.76 -3.69
N ILE A 76 -7.01 -5.68 -4.60
CA ILE A 76 -5.72 -5.04 -4.36
C ILE A 76 -5.58 -3.85 -5.29
N TYR A 77 -5.51 -2.66 -4.70
CA TYR A 77 -5.29 -1.40 -5.42
C TYR A 77 -3.79 -1.11 -5.46
N HIS A 78 -3.20 -1.15 -6.65
CA HIS A 78 -1.79 -0.84 -6.88
C HIS A 78 -1.65 0.64 -7.23
N LEU A 79 -1.04 1.41 -6.34
CA LEU A 79 -0.90 2.86 -6.47
C LEU A 79 0.54 3.23 -6.75
N ARG A 80 0.71 4.31 -7.51
CA ARG A 80 2.00 4.92 -7.81
C ARG A 80 1.91 6.43 -7.64
N SER A 81 3.06 7.06 -7.42
CA SER A 81 3.18 8.49 -7.67
C SER A 81 3.36 8.72 -9.17
N PHE A 82 2.62 9.68 -9.74
CA PHE A 82 2.76 10.05 -11.13
C PHE A 82 4.10 10.75 -11.41
N ASP A 83 4.55 11.60 -10.48
CA ASP A 83 5.80 12.36 -10.58
C ASP A 83 7.06 11.49 -10.44
N ASP A 84 6.97 10.42 -9.64
CA ASP A 84 8.01 9.41 -9.50
C ASP A 84 7.41 7.99 -9.53
N PRO A 85 7.40 7.32 -10.70
CA PRO A 85 6.78 6.01 -10.85
C PRO A 85 7.51 4.88 -10.11
N THR A 86 8.69 5.14 -9.52
CA THR A 86 9.38 4.15 -8.68
C THR A 86 8.78 4.06 -7.28
N ARG A 87 7.99 5.07 -6.86
CA ARG A 87 7.25 5.06 -5.60
C ARG A 87 5.94 4.32 -5.80
N GLU A 88 5.89 3.09 -5.29
CA GLU A 88 4.73 2.20 -5.42
C GLU A 88 4.27 1.66 -4.06
N VAL A 89 2.96 1.54 -3.87
CA VAL A 89 2.34 0.85 -2.72
C VAL A 89 1.13 0.04 -3.16
N SER A 90 0.73 -0.93 -2.35
CA SER A 90 -0.53 -1.65 -2.57
C SER A 90 -1.46 -1.56 -1.36
N VAL A 91 -2.76 -1.40 -1.62
CA VAL A 91 -3.82 -1.44 -0.59
C VAL A 91 -4.65 -2.70 -0.80
N VAL A 92 -4.63 -3.59 0.18
CA VAL A 92 -5.35 -4.86 0.17
C VAL A 92 -6.68 -4.70 0.90
N VAL A 93 -7.77 -5.07 0.23
CA VAL A 93 -9.13 -4.95 0.76
C VAL A 93 -9.79 -6.34 0.76
N PRO A 94 -9.89 -7.01 1.92
CA PRO A 94 -10.54 -8.29 2.03
C PRO A 94 -12.07 -8.13 1.94
N ALA A 95 -12.72 -9.07 1.29
CA ALA A 95 -14.17 -9.20 1.20
C ALA A 95 -14.60 -10.61 1.59
N ASP A 96 -15.76 -10.73 2.26
CA ASP A 96 -16.30 -12.01 2.70
C ASP A 96 -16.51 -12.97 1.52
N LYS A 97 -16.33 -14.28 1.76
CA LYS A 97 -16.43 -15.30 0.70
C LYS A 97 -17.85 -15.45 0.15
N ASN A 98 -18.86 -15.34 1.01
CA ASN A 98 -20.25 -15.61 0.69
C ASN A 98 -21.05 -14.34 0.41
N SER A 99 -20.55 -13.19 0.87
CA SER A 99 -21.13 -11.87 0.64
C SER A 99 -20.04 -10.83 0.37
N PRO A 100 -19.30 -10.93 -0.77
CA PRO A 100 -18.18 -10.05 -1.06
C PRO A 100 -18.66 -8.63 -1.39
N VAL A 101 -18.54 -7.73 -0.42
CA VAL A 101 -18.89 -6.31 -0.58
C VAL A 101 -17.76 -5.46 -0.01
N SER A 102 -17.36 -4.48 -0.81
CA SER A 102 -16.42 -3.42 -0.42
C SER A 102 -16.93 -2.09 -0.98
N GLU A 103 -16.55 -0.99 -0.35
CA GLU A 103 -16.70 0.33 -0.95
C GLU A 103 -15.94 0.41 -2.28
N SER A 104 -16.50 1.19 -3.21
CA SER A 104 -15.80 1.56 -4.42
C SER A 104 -14.78 2.67 -4.16
N ALA A 105 -13.88 2.88 -5.10
CA ALA A 105 -12.95 4.01 -5.09
C ALA A 105 -13.53 5.30 -5.71
N GLU A 106 -14.84 5.35 -6.00
CA GLU A 106 -15.50 6.56 -6.50
C GLU A 106 -15.41 7.70 -5.47
N PRO A 107 -15.17 8.98 -5.86
CA PRO A 107 -15.14 10.14 -4.96
C PRO A 107 -16.51 10.56 -4.41
#